data_AF-A0A8T7D3R8-F1
#
_entry.id   AF-A0A8T7D3R8-F1
#
_cell.length_a   1.000
_cell.length_b   1.000
_cell.length_c   1.000
_cell.angle_alpha   90.00
_cell.angle_beta   90.00
_cell.angle_gamma   90.00
#
_symmetry.space_group_name_H-M   'P 1'
#
loop_
_entity.id
_entity.type
_entity.pdbx_description
1 polymer ?
#
loop_
_entity_poly.entity_id
_entity_poly.type
_entity_poly.pdbx_seq_one_letter_code
_entity_poly.pdbx_strand_id
1 'polypeptide(L)' 'MVDCDVSKGTDRQVGVIAQELEKEFPELVSTDSEGYKSVAYGKLTAVLIEAIKAQQSRIEAQQAQIEALRNRVER' A
#
# COMPACT_ATOMS: atom_id res chain seq x y z
N MET A 1 25.15 -17.47 -25.81
CA MET A 1 26.22 -16.56 -25.34
C MET A 1 25.50 -15.32 -24.83
N VAL A 2 25.27 -15.27 -23.52
CA VAL A 2 24.65 -14.12 -22.85
C VAL A 2 25.78 -13.50 -22.05
N ASP A 3 26.25 -12.34 -22.49
CA ASP A 3 27.26 -11.57 -21.80
C ASP A 3 26.68 -11.08 -20.47
N CYS A 4 27.25 -11.59 -19.38
CA CYS A 4 27.04 -11.10 -18.03
C CYS A 4 28.13 -10.08 -17.72
N ASP A 5 27.80 -8.79 -17.82
CA ASP A 5 28.59 -7.72 -17.21
C ASP A 5 28.17 -7.58 -15.73
N VAL A 6 29.08 -7.91 -14.82
CA VAL A 6 28.90 -7.77 -13.36
C VAL A 6 29.26 -6.34 -12.97
N SER A 7 28.26 -5.47 -12.89
CA SER A 7 28.45 -4.10 -12.39
C SER A 7 27.27 -3.64 -11.52
N LYS A 8 27.47 -3.73 -10.19
CA LYS A 8 26.64 -3.24 -9.05
C LYS A 8 25.30 -3.95 -8.81
N GLY A 9 25.18 -4.57 -7.63
CA GLY A 9 24.07 -5.43 -7.20
C GLY A 9 22.68 -4.88 -7.51
N THR A 10 22.00 -5.55 -8.43
CA THR A 10 20.62 -5.34 -8.87
C THR A 10 19.64 -6.06 -7.95
N ASP A 11 19.54 -5.66 -6.68
CA ASP A 11 18.35 -6.00 -5.89
C ASP A 11 17.26 -4.97 -6.23
N ARG A 12 16.27 -5.38 -7.03
CA ARG A 12 15.09 -4.55 -7.27
C ARG A 12 14.36 -4.34 -5.94
N GLN A 13 14.54 -3.17 -5.34
CA GLN A 13 13.81 -2.77 -4.15
C GLN A 13 12.43 -2.26 -4.56
N VAL A 14 11.39 -2.88 -4.00
CA VAL A 14 10.02 -2.38 -4.10
C VAL A 14 9.82 -1.40 -2.95
N GLY A 15 9.38 -0.19 -3.27
CA GLY A 15 9.19 0.88 -2.31
C GLY A 15 8.01 1.78 -2.67
N VAL A 16 7.81 2.79 -1.86
CA VAL A 16 6.72 3.77 -1.98
C VAL A 16 7.31 5.15 -2.29
N ILE A 17 6.60 5.96 -3.06
CA ILE A 17 7.04 7.31 -3.41
C ILE A 17 6.69 8.26 -2.27
N ALA A 18 7.70 8.81 -1.59
CA ALA A 18 7.52 9.71 -0.46
C ALA A 18 6.65 10.93 -0.78
N GLN A 19 6.76 11.48 -2.00
CA GLN A 19 5.98 12.65 -2.44
C GLN A 19 4.49 12.35 -2.63
N GLU A 20 4.14 11.10 -2.95
CA GLU A 20 2.74 10.68 -3.06
C GLU A 20 2.16 10.46 -1.67
N LEU A 21 2.93 9.80 -0.79
CA LEU A 21 2.55 9.59 0.59
C LEU A 21 2.41 10.89 1.37
N GLU A 22 3.25 11.90 1.12
CA GLU A 22 3.17 13.19 1.80
C GLU A 22 1.83 13.90 1.57
N LYS A 23 1.21 13.73 0.39
CA LYS A 23 -0.06 14.39 0.05
C LYS A 23 -1.23 13.84 0.86
N GLU A 24 -1.23 12.53 1.11
CA GLU A 24 -2.32 11.82 1.78
C GLU A 24 -2.03 11.60 3.27
N PHE A 25 -0.76 11.41 3.63
CA PHE A 25 -0.25 11.05 4.96
C PHE A 25 1.06 11.80 5.28
N PRO A 26 1.01 13.13 5.48
CA PRO A 26 2.20 13.92 5.79
C PRO A 26 2.92 13.45 7.07
N GLU A 27 2.23 12.85 8.03
CA GLU A 27 2.80 12.30 9.26
C GLU A 27 3.71 11.07 9.07
N LEU A 28 3.66 10.46 7.87
CA LEU A 28 4.50 9.34 7.46
C LEU A 28 5.77 9.81 6.74
N VAL A 29 5.91 11.11 6.44
CA VAL A 29 7.03 11.65 5.68
C VAL A 29 7.78 12.69 6.52
N SER A 30 9.09 12.53 6.61
CA SER A 30 9.98 13.48 7.28
C SER A 30 10.92 14.11 6.26
N THR A 31 11.07 15.43 6.30
CA THR A 31 12.05 16.17 5.50
C THR A 31 13.24 16.52 6.38
N ASP A 32 14.46 16.21 5.93
CA ASP A 32 15.68 16.58 6.65
C ASP A 32 16.11 18.04 6.39
N SER A 33 17.19 18.48 7.03
CA SER A 33 17.74 19.83 6.87
C SER A 33 18.30 20.13 5.47
N GLU A 34 18.56 19.10 4.67
CA GLU A 34 19.05 19.22 3.29
C GLU A 34 17.91 19.14 2.27
N GLY A 35 16.67 18.95 2.72
CA GLY A 35 15.47 18.89 1.88
C GLY A 35 15.13 17.49 1.36
N TYR A 36 15.81 16.43 1.81
CA TYR A 36 15.48 15.07 1.42
C TYR A 36 14.28 14.54 2.21
N LYS A 37 13.34 13.93 1.47
CA LYS A 37 12.14 13.31 2.03
C LYS A 37 12.37 11.84 2.31
N SER A 38 12.07 11.42 3.52
CA SER A 38 12.19 10.04 3.99
C SER A 38 10.84 9.53 4.49
N VAL A 39 10.56 8.24 4.26
CA VAL A 39 9.31 7.60 4.69
C VAL A 39 9.52 6.86 5.99
N ALA A 40 8.66 7.10 6.97
CA ALA A 40 8.61 6.39 8.23
C ALA A 40 7.94 5.01 8.06
N TYR A 41 8.67 4.05 7.49
CA TYR A 41 8.19 2.68 7.25
C TYR A 41 7.62 1.99 8.51
N GLY A 42 8.15 2.31 9.69
CA GLY A 42 7.62 1.78 10.97
C GLY A 42 6.22 2.29 11.33
N LYS A 43 5.81 3.47 10.83
CA LYS A 43 4.44 3.97 10.98
C LYS A 43 3.53 3.49 9.83
N LEU A 44 4.12 3.25 8.66
CA LEU A 44 3.40 2.76 7.49
C LEU A 44 2.73 1.40 7.76
N THR A 45 3.37 0.51 8.51
CA THR A 45 2.78 -0.79 8.91
C THR A 45 1.47 -0.65 9.67
N ALA A 46 1.35 0.33 10.58
CA ALA A 46 0.09 0.56 11.30
C ALA A 46 -1.04 1.00 10.35
N VAL A 47 -0.72 1.91 9.41
CA VAL A 47 -1.68 2.36 8.39
C VAL A 47 -2.10 1.22 7.47
N LEU A 48 -1.16 0.36 7.07
CA LEU A 48 -1.45 -0.82 6.25
C LEU A 48 -2.37 -1.83 6.96
N ILE A 49 -2.18 -2.04 8.27
CA ILE A 49 -3.04 -2.92 9.06
C ILE A 49 -4.48 -2.39 9.07
N GLU A 50 -4.66 -1.09 9.32
CA GLU A 50 -5.99 -0.48 9.30
C GLU A 50 -6.62 -0.49 7.91
N ALA A 51 -5.82 -0.27 6.86
CA ALA A 51 -6.28 -0.39 5.47
C ALA A 51 -6.77 -1.81 5.14
N ILE A 52 -6.06 -2.85 5.58
CA ILE A 52 -6.45 -4.25 5.38
C ILE A 52 -7.76 -4.56 6.13
N LYS A 53 -7.91 -4.11 7.38
CA LYS A 53 -9.16 -4.29 8.13
C LYS A 53 -10.34 -3.60 7.43
N ALA A 54 -10.16 -2.35 7.03
CA ALA A 54 -11.18 -1.60 6.30
C ALA A 54 -11.54 -2.28 4.97
N GLN A 55 -10.55 -2.81 4.25
CA GLN A 55 -10.77 -3.58 3.03
C GLN A 55 -11.55 -4.87 3.31
N GLN A 56 -11.22 -5.59 4.38
CA GLN A 56 -11.92 -6.81 4.79
C GLN A 56 -13.41 -6.52 5.10
N SER A 57 -13.69 -5.45 5.85
CA SER A 57 -15.08 -5.03 6.12
C SER A 57 -15.85 -4.67 4.84
N ARG A 58 -15.18 -4.07 3.84
CA ARG A 58 -15.80 -3.79 2.54
C ARG A 58 -16.13 -5.06 1.78
N ILE A 59 -15.24 -6.06 1.80
CA ILE A 59 -15.47 -7.37 1.18
C ILE A 59 -16.67 -8.06 1.83
N GLU A 60 -16.74 -8.08 3.16
CA GLU A 60 -17.86 -8.68 3.89
C GLU A 60 -19.19 -7.97 3.58
N ALA A 61 -19.20 -6.64 3.54
CA ALA A 61 -20.37 -5.87 3.17
C ALA A 61 -20.81 -6.15 1.72
N GLN A 62 -19.86 -6.25 0.78
CA GLN A 62 -20.15 -6.59 -0.61
C GLN A 62 -20.70 -8.01 -0.75
N GLN A 63 -20.13 -8.97 -0.02
CA GLN A 63 -20.59 -10.35 -0.02
C GLN A 63 -22.02 -10.47 0.52
N ALA A 64 -22.33 -9.77 1.63
CA ALA A 64 -23.67 -9.71 2.18
C ALA A 64 -24.69 -9.09 1.19
N GLN A 65 -24.29 -8.04 0.45
CA GLN A 65 -25.13 -7.47 -0.61
C GLN A 65 -25.38 -8.46 -1.74
N ILE A 66 -24.35 -9.20 -2.17
CA ILE A 66 -24.47 -10.24 -3.21
C ILE A 66 -25.45 -11.32 -2.76
N GLU A 67 -25.33 -11.81 -1.53
CA GLU A 67 -26.24 -12.82 -0.97
C GLU A 67 -27.68 -12.32 -0.87
N ALA A 68 -27.87 -11.09 -0.38
CA ALA A 68 -29.19 -10.47 -0.31
C ALA A 68 -29.82 -10.31 -1.70
N LEU A 69 -29.03 -9.95 -2.72
CA LEU A 69 -29.50 -9.84 -4.10
C LEU A 69 -29.83 -11.21 -4.70
N ARG A 70 -28.99 -12.23 -4.47
CA ARG A 70 -29.25 -13.61 -4.94
C ARG A 70 -30.55 -14.16 -4.37
N ASN A 71 -30.78 -14.01 -3.07
CA ASN A 71 -32.01 -14.46 -2.40
C ASN A 71 -33.27 -13.77 -2.94
N ARG A 72 -33.15 -12.55 -3.50
CA ARG A 72 -34.27 -11.85 -4.14
C ARG A 72 -34.57 -12.34 -5.55
N VAL A 73 -33.58 -12.88 -6.25
CA VAL A 73 -33.71 -13.42 -7.61
C VAL A 73 -34.22 -14.87 -7.57
N GLU A 74 -33.85 -15.61 -6.52
CA GLU A 74 -34.32 -16.99 -6.30
C GLU A 74 -35.73 -17.09 -5.68
N ARG A 75 -36.34 -15.94 -5.36
CA ARG A 75 -37.72 -15.83 -4.88
C ARG A 75 -38.67 -15.47 -6.02
#